data_AF-A0A1Q7FQK3-F1
#
_entry.id   AF-A0A1Q7FQK3-F1
#
_cell.length_a   1.000
_cell.length_b   1.000
_cell.length_c   1.000
_cell.angle_alpha   90.00
_cell.angle_beta   90.00
_cell.angle_gamma   90.00
#
_symmetry.space_group_name_H-M   'P 1'
#
loop_
_entity.id
_entity.type
_entity.pdbx_description
1 polymer ?
#
loop_
_entity_poly.entity_id
_entity_poly.type
_entity_poly.pdbx_seq_one_letter_code
_entity_poly.pdbx_strand_id
1 'polypeptide(L)'
;MCLAAADHCADQAGGLTGHGGSDQSSPVDRLSRYGIWAGLWGENIAYGKTTARAIVLTLIIDDGRLGRPHRKNIFNPNFNYAGAA
;
A
#
# COMPACT_ATOMS: atom_id res chain seq x y z
N MET A 1 -1.32 -3.99 -10.35
CA MET A 1 -1.39 -3.60 -8.93
C MET A 1 -1.01 -4.74 -7.99
N CYS A 2 -1.61 -5.93 -8.06
CA CYS A 2 -1.25 -7.03 -7.14
C CYS A 2 0.24 -7.43 -7.22
N LEU A 3 0.83 -7.50 -8.42
CA LEU A 3 2.27 -7.78 -8.57
C LEU A 3 3.14 -6.70 -7.91
N ALA A 4 2.81 -5.41 -8.08
CA ALA A 4 3.51 -4.33 -7.42
C ALA A 4 3.42 -4.39 -5.88
N ALA A 5 2.26 -4.80 -5.35
CA ALA A 5 2.07 -5.01 -3.91
C ALA A 5 2.87 -6.22 -3.39
N ALA A 6 2.86 -7.33 -4.16
CA ALA A 6 3.58 -8.55 -3.81
C ALA A 6 5.10 -8.34 -3.80
N ASP A 7 5.63 -7.64 -4.80
CA ASP A 7 7.05 -7.27 -4.86
C ASP A 7 7.47 -6.46 -3.63
N HIS A 8 6.68 -5.44 -3.27
CA HIS A 8 7.00 -4.59 -2.12
C HIS A 8 6.88 -5.35 -0.80
N CYS A 9 5.89 -6.24 -0.67
CA CYS A 9 5.76 -7.11 0.49
C CYS A 9 6.98 -8.05 0.65
N ALA A 10 7.43 -8.65 -0.46
CA ALA A 10 8.61 -9.51 -0.48
C ALA A 10 9.89 -8.73 -0.16
N ASP A 11 10.04 -7.52 -0.70
CA ASP A 11 11.19 -6.64 -0.42
C ASP A 11 11.28 -6.27 1.08
N GLN A 12 10.13 -6.13 1.74
CA GLN A 12 10.05 -5.81 3.16
C GLN A 12 10.19 -7.00 4.11
N ALA A 13 10.24 -8.24 3.59
CA ALA A 13 10.41 -9.44 4.41
C ALA A 13 11.72 -9.42 5.23
N GLY A 14 12.73 -8.68 4.77
CA GLY A 14 14.01 -8.46 5.47
C GLY A 14 13.97 -7.44 6.62
N GLY A 15 12.80 -6.90 6.97
CA GLY A 15 12.63 -5.94 8.06
C GLY A 15 12.66 -4.46 7.62
N LEU A 16 12.69 -4.19 6.32
CA LEU A 16 12.47 -2.84 5.79
C LEU A 16 11.03 -2.39 6.03
N THR A 17 10.84 -1.09 6.26
CA THR A 17 9.51 -0.51 6.45
C THR A 17 9.36 0.81 5.68
N GLY A 18 8.13 1.21 5.39
CA GLY A 18 7.82 2.45 4.67
C GLY A 18 7.48 2.23 3.19
N HIS A 19 7.42 3.33 2.43
CA HIS A 19 6.94 3.32 1.04
C HIS A 19 8.06 3.10 0.00
N GLY A 20 9.33 3.30 0.38
CA GLY A 20 10.49 3.11 -0.49
C GLY A 20 10.92 1.64 -0.54
N GLY A 21 11.29 1.18 -1.74
CA GLY A 21 11.91 -0.14 -1.94
C GLY A 21 13.42 -0.11 -1.71
N SER A 22 14.02 -1.27 -1.48
CA SER A 22 15.48 -1.45 -1.32
C SER A 22 16.28 -0.98 -2.54
N ASP A 23 15.67 -1.07 -3.72
CA ASP A 23 16.17 -0.60 -5.01
C ASP A 23 15.93 0.90 -5.28
N GLN A 24 15.59 1.67 -4.24
CA GLN A 24 15.22 3.09 -4.31
C GLN A 24 13.92 3.36 -5.08
N SER A 25 13.11 2.33 -5.38
CA SER A 25 11.81 2.53 -6.03
C SER A 25 10.80 3.20 -5.10
N SER A 26 10.03 4.10 -5.67
CA SER A 26 8.79 4.59 -5.08
C SER A 26 7.60 3.68 -5.44
N PRO A 27 6.43 3.83 -4.77
CA PRO A 27 5.24 3.07 -5.14
C PRO A 27 4.84 3.24 -6.61
N VAL A 28 5.06 4.43 -7.15
CA VAL A 28 4.72 4.76 -8.53
C VAL A 28 5.63 4.05 -9.55
N ASP A 29 6.91 3.88 -9.21
CA ASP A 29 7.85 3.12 -10.04
C ASP A 29 7.45 1.64 -10.08
N ARG A 30 7.07 1.06 -8.93
CA ARG A 30 6.62 -0.34 -8.83
C ARG A 30 5.33 -0.60 -9.60
N LEU A 31 4.35 0.32 -9.53
CA LEU A 31 3.12 0.22 -10.33
C LEU A 31 3.43 0.21 -11.82
N SER A 32 4.34 1.07 -12.26
CA SER A 32 4.69 1.26 -13.67
C SER A 32 5.45 0.08 -14.30
N ARG A 33 6.03 -0.82 -13.49
CA ARG A 33 6.64 -2.08 -13.98
C ARG A 33 5.62 -3.02 -14.61
N TYR A 34 4.39 -3.00 -14.13
CA TYR A 34 3.38 -4.01 -14.42
C TYR A 34 2.21 -3.50 -15.25
N GLY A 35 2.26 -2.26 -15.72
CA GLY A 35 1.23 -1.72 -16.61
C GLY A 35 1.26 -0.22 -16.73
N ILE A 36 0.43 0.27 -17.64
CA ILE A 36 0.17 1.69 -17.84
C ILE A 36 -1.04 2.05 -16.98
N TRP A 37 -0.90 3.08 -16.16
CA TRP A 37 -1.96 3.62 -15.32
C TRP A 37 -1.98 5.14 -15.49
N ALA A 38 -3.13 5.75 -15.23
CA ALA A 38 -3.32 7.18 -15.35
C ALA A 38 -4.18 7.69 -14.18
N GLY A 39 -3.95 8.93 -13.77
CA GLY A 39 -4.69 9.58 -12.70
C GLY A 39 -4.05 9.37 -11.33
N LEU A 40 -4.83 8.87 -10.37
CA LEU A 40 -4.45 8.81 -8.96
C LEU A 40 -3.78 7.47 -8.62
N TRP A 41 -2.80 7.52 -7.75
CA TRP A 41 -2.20 6.35 -7.10
C TRP A 41 -2.19 6.54 -5.58
N GLY A 42 -2.16 5.44 -4.85
CA GLY A 42 -2.08 5.42 -3.39
C GLY A 42 -1.52 4.09 -2.92
N GLU A 43 -0.81 4.13 -1.79
CA GLU A 43 -0.27 2.93 -1.16
C GLU A 43 -0.61 2.94 0.33
N ASN A 44 -1.16 1.82 0.80
CA ASN A 44 -1.39 1.56 2.22
C ASN A 44 -0.56 0.35 2.62
N ILE A 45 0.15 0.45 3.74
CA ILE A 45 1.02 -0.60 4.28
C ILE A 45 0.70 -0.80 5.77
N ALA A 46 0.71 -2.05 6.21
CA ALA A 46 0.44 -2.41 7.60
C ALA A 46 1.49 -3.40 8.11
N TYR A 47 1.86 -3.26 9.38
CA TYR A 47 2.81 -4.13 10.05
C TYR A 47 2.22 -4.66 11.35
N GLY A 48 2.65 -5.85 11.77
CA GLY A 48 2.38 -6.42 13.09
C GLY A 48 1.02 -7.10 13.28
N LYS A 49 0.10 -7.06 12.30
CA LYS A 49 -1.14 -7.85 12.32
C LYS A 49 -1.02 -9.04 11.36
N THR A 50 -1.59 -10.18 11.74
CA THR A 50 -1.43 -11.46 11.01
C THR A 50 -2.71 -11.96 10.35
N THR A 51 -3.84 -11.26 10.51
CA THR A 51 -5.10 -11.61 9.84
C THR A 51 -5.53 -10.48 8.93
N ALA A 52 -6.05 -10.84 7.75
CA ALA A 52 -6.54 -9.87 6.76
C ALA A 52 -7.57 -8.90 7.38
N ARG A 53 -8.51 -9.42 8.18
CA ARG A 53 -9.51 -8.59 8.87
C ARG A 53 -8.88 -7.57 9.81
N ALA A 54 -7.90 -7.97 10.62
CA ALA A 54 -7.22 -7.07 11.54
C ALA A 54 -6.42 -6.00 10.78
N ILE A 55 -5.73 -6.38 9.69
CA ILE A 55 -4.98 -5.46 8.83
C ILE A 55 -5.91 -4.39 8.24
N VAL A 56 -7.01 -4.82 7.62
CA VAL A 56 -8.00 -3.90 7.01
C VAL A 56 -8.60 -2.96 8.06
N LEU A 57 -8.94 -3.48 9.25
CA LEU A 57 -9.43 -2.63 10.35
C LEU A 57 -8.38 -1.61 10.80
N THR A 58 -7.11 -2.00 10.92
CA THR A 58 -6.03 -1.06 11.26
C THR A 58 -5.90 0.05 10.23
N LEU A 59 -5.98 -0.26 8.94
CA LEU A 59 -5.91 0.76 7.87
C LEU A 59 -7.17 1.66 7.81
N ILE A 60 -8.36 1.12 8.12
CA ILE A 60 -9.62 1.87 8.13
C ILE A 60 -9.72 2.80 9.34
N ILE A 61 -9.32 2.31 10.52
CA ILE A 61 -9.31 3.10 11.75
C ILE A 61 -8.19 4.13 11.63
N ASP A 62 -7.00 3.69 11.23
CA ASP A 62 -5.81 4.52 11.05
C ASP A 62 -5.45 5.33 12.31
N ASP A 63 -5.48 4.64 13.45
CA ASP A 63 -5.26 5.27 14.75
C ASP A 63 -3.81 5.76 14.90
N GLY A 64 -3.64 6.87 15.61
CA GLY A 64 -2.32 7.50 15.81
C GLY A 64 -1.71 8.19 14.58
N ARG A 65 -2.35 8.15 13.40
CA ARG A 65 -1.88 8.84 12.19
C ARG A 65 -2.65 10.14 11.96
N LEU A 66 -1.95 11.27 12.02
CA LEU A 66 -2.55 12.58 11.76
C LEU A 66 -3.23 12.59 10.38
N GLY A 67 -4.50 12.98 10.35
CA GLY A 67 -5.26 13.09 9.10
C GLY A 67 -5.72 11.76 8.49
N ARG A 68 -5.47 10.62 9.13
CA ARG A 68 -5.92 9.27 8.73
C ARG A 68 -5.72 8.97 7.23
N PRO A 69 -4.48 9.06 6.71
CA PRO A 69 -4.20 8.93 5.28
C PRO A 69 -4.60 7.57 4.70
N HIS A 70 -4.42 6.45 5.41
CA HIS A 70 -4.81 5.14 4.91
C HIS A 70 -6.32 5.02 4.75
N ARG A 71 -7.07 5.54 5.73
CA ARG A 71 -8.53 5.64 5.69
C ARG A 71 -9.00 6.47 4.51
N LYS A 72 -8.35 7.62 4.28
CA LYS A 72 -8.65 8.49 3.14
C LYS A 72 -8.41 7.78 1.82
N ASN A 73 -7.34 7.01 1.68
CA ASN A 73 -7.12 6.19 0.48
C ASN A 73 -8.23 5.15 0.29
N ILE A 74 -8.63 4.42 1.35
CA ILE A 74 -9.66 3.37 1.26
C ILE A 74 -11.03 3.92 0.85
N PHE A 75 -11.41 5.09 1.36
CA PHE A 75 -12.73 5.69 1.11
C PHE A 75 -12.72 6.80 0.06
N ASN A 76 -11.61 7.03 -0.65
CA ASN A 76 -11.59 8.02 -1.73
C ASN A 76 -12.32 7.44 -2.95
N PRO A 77 -13.46 8.04 -3.36
CA PRO A 77 -14.28 7.52 -4.45
C PRO A 77 -13.59 7.59 -5.82
N ASN A 78 -12.45 8.28 -5.93
CA ASN A 78 -11.70 8.38 -7.18
C ASN A 78 -10.76 7.18 -7.41
N PHE A 79 -10.58 6.29 -6.43
CA PHE A 79 -9.89 5.01 -6.63
C PHE A 79 -10.89 3.95 -7.12
N ASN A 80 -10.72 3.51 -8.37
CA ASN A 80 -11.61 2.51 -9.00
C ASN A 80 -11.04 1.09 -8.98
N TYR A 81 -9.77 0.94 -8.61
CA TYR A 81 -9.07 -0.34 -8.62
C TYR A 81 -8.12 -0.44 -7.44
N ALA A 82 -7.89 -1.67 -6.96
CA ALA A 82 -6.95 -1.96 -5.88
C ALA A 82 -6.22 -3.28 -6.16
N GLY A 83 -5.03 -3.43 -5.55
CA GLY A 83 -4.31 -4.69 -5.46
C GLY A 83 -3.78 -4.88 -4.05
N ALA A 84 -3.63 -6.12 -3.61
CA ALA A 84 -3.14 -6.49 -2.30
C ALA A 84 -2.26 -7.73 -2.38
N ALA A 85 -1.41 -7.91 -1.38
CA ALA A 85 -0.54 -9.07 -1.16
C ALA A 85 -0.46 -9.36 0.34
#